data_AF-A0A382C0J3-F1
#
_entry.id   AF-A0A382C0J3-F1
#
_cell.length_a   1.000
_cell.length_b   1.000
_cell.length_c   1.000
_cell.angle_alpha   90.00
_cell.angle_beta   90.00
_cell.angle_gamma   90.00
#
_symmetry.space_group_name_H-M   'P 1'
#
loop_
_entity.id
_entity.type
_entity.pdbx_description
1 polymer ?
#
loop_
_entity_poly.entity_id
_entity_poly.type
_entity_poly.pdbx_seq_one_letter_code
_entity_poly.pdbx_strand_id
1 'polypeptide(L)'
;VVIAGNRRKYANLARPLRFYGGTSSATEVGCNLRCKFCFSDRPVRKPGTTGKFYTPQQVFDALDASAKKHNHKLISASASEGTLGRQHLYELLELVDQSDYVYVLETNGMT
;
A
#
# COMPACT_ATOMS: atom_id res chain seq x y z
N VAL A 1 -14.27 -5.75 -6.79
CA VAL A 1 -13.27 -5.11 -7.66
C VAL A 1 -12.40 -4.18 -6.81
N VAL A 2 -11.08 -4.38 -6.83
CA VAL A 2 -10.12 -3.59 -6.03
C VAL A 2 -9.02 -2.93 -6.87
N ILE A 3 -9.15 -3.06 -8.20
CA ILE A 3 -8.33 -2.43 -9.25
C ILE A 3 -9.28 -1.77 -10.26
N ALA A 4 -8.94 -0.58 -10.75
CA ALA A 4 -9.66 0.12 -11.81
C ALA A 4 -8.65 0.84 -12.73
N GLY A 5 -8.30 0.20 -13.85
CA GLY A 5 -7.15 0.62 -14.66
C GLY A 5 -5.86 0.54 -13.85
N ASN A 6 -5.05 1.60 -13.86
CA ASN A 6 -3.86 1.72 -13.02
C ASN A 6 -4.15 2.18 -11.58
N ARG A 7 -5.43 2.31 -11.18
CA ARG A 7 -5.80 2.72 -9.82
C ARG A 7 -5.97 1.52 -8.92
N ARG A 8 -5.44 1.64 -7.70
CA ARG A 8 -5.54 0.66 -6.62
C ARG A 8 -6.38 1.22 -5.48
N LYS A 9 -7.10 0.34 -4.79
CA LYS A 9 -7.96 0.73 -3.68
C LYS A 9 -7.19 0.73 -2.35
N TYR A 10 -7.23 1.84 -1.63
CA TYR A 10 -6.59 2.01 -0.32
C TYR A 10 -7.61 2.50 0.72
N ALA A 11 -7.51 1.98 1.95
CA ALA A 11 -8.29 2.43 3.10
C ALA A 11 -7.70 3.69 3.73
N ASN A 12 -6.37 3.83 3.67
CA ASN A 12 -5.63 5.02 4.07
C ASN A 12 -4.38 5.13 3.20
N LEU A 13 -4.02 6.35 2.79
CA LEU A 13 -2.88 6.59 1.90
C LEU A 13 -1.54 6.66 2.65
N ALA A 14 -1.52 7.08 3.91
CA ALA A 14 -0.29 7.13 4.67
C ALA A 14 -0.55 7.15 6.17
N ARG A 15 0.17 6.29 6.88
CA ARG A 15 0.23 6.26 8.34
C ARG A 15 1.67 6.08 8.79
N PRO A 16 2.15 6.86 9.78
CA PRO A 16 3.42 6.58 10.40
C PRO A 16 3.30 5.31 11.24
N LEU A 17 4.21 4.37 11.05
CA LEU A 17 4.34 3.15 11.84
C LEU A 17 5.75 3.09 12.43
N ARG A 18 5.87 2.38 13.56
CA ARG A 18 7.15 2.22 14.28
C ARG A 18 8.00 1.05 13.77
N PHE A 19 7.49 0.28 12.80
CA PHE A 19 8.19 -0.87 12.24
C PHE A 19 9.43 -0.43 11.45
N TYR A 20 10.45 -1.30 11.44
CA TYR A 20 11.70 -1.08 10.70
C TYR A 20 12.44 0.23 11.07
N GLY A 21 12.29 0.70 12.31
CA GLY A 21 12.87 1.97 12.75
C GLY A 21 12.09 3.22 12.33
N GLY A 22 10.90 3.05 11.75
CA GLY A 22 10.02 4.13 11.28
C GLY A 22 9.69 3.98 9.80
N THR A 23 8.40 3.84 9.48
CA THR A 23 7.93 3.75 8.09
C THR A 23 6.64 4.52 7.88
N SER A 24 6.47 5.10 6.69
CA SER A 24 5.18 5.60 6.23
C SER A 24 4.52 4.52 5.39
N SER A 25 3.34 4.04 5.81
CA SER A 25 2.68 2.91 5.16
C SER A 25 1.26 3.24 4.72
N ALA A 26 0.91 2.86 3.50
CA ALA A 26 -0.44 2.86 2.98
C ALA A 26 -1.17 1.57 3.39
N THR A 27 -2.49 1.65 3.60
CA THR A 27 -3.33 0.48 3.92
C THR A 27 -4.08 0.04 2.68
N GLU A 28 -3.61 -1.01 2.03
CA GLU A 28 -4.21 -1.58 0.82
C GLU A 28 -5.52 -2.30 1.11
N VAL A 29 -6.37 -2.41 0.08
CA VAL A 29 -7.64 -3.13 0.15
C VAL A 29 -7.66 -4.30 -0.82
N GLY A 30 -7.93 -5.48 -0.29
CA GLY A 30 -8.20 -6.70 -1.06
C GLY A 30 -7.01 -7.65 -1.12
N CYS A 31 -7.27 -8.90 -0.77
CA CYS A 31 -6.34 -10.02 -0.79
C CYS A 31 -7.01 -11.21 -1.51
N ASN A 32 -6.23 -12.02 -2.21
CA ASN A 32 -6.65 -13.29 -2.81
C ASN A 32 -6.82 -14.42 -1.78
N LEU A 33 -6.31 -14.24 -0.55
CA LEU A 33 -6.50 -15.19 0.55
C LEU A 33 -7.55 -14.74 1.56
N ARG A 34 -8.02 -15.69 2.38
CA ARG A 34 -8.92 -15.47 3.53
C ARG A 34 -8.37 -16.15 4.78
N CYS A 35 -7.12 -15.85 5.11
CA CYS A 35 -6.43 -16.44 6.26
C CYS A 35 -7.29 -16.33 7.53
N LYS A 36 -7.45 -17.44 8.26
CA LYS A 36 -8.27 -17.50 9.48
C LYS A 36 -7.81 -16.50 10.54
N PHE A 37 -6.49 -16.25 10.57
CA PHE A 37 -5.78 -15.35 11.48
C PHE A 37 -5.50 -13.95 10.89
N CYS A 38 -6.15 -13.57 9.77
CA CYS A 38 -5.95 -12.26 9.16
C CYS A 38 -6.40 -11.13 10.11
N PHE A 39 -5.48 -10.21 10.42
CA PHE A 39 -5.70 -9.06 11.30
C PHE A 39 -6.15 -7.78 10.56
N SER A 40 -6.20 -7.81 9.24
CA SER A 40 -6.51 -6.63 8.41
C SER A 40 -7.99 -6.30 8.31
N ASP A 41 -8.87 -7.09 8.91
CA ASP A 41 -10.31 -6.83 9.07
C ASP A 41 -11.00 -6.30 7.78
N ARG A 42 -11.62 -5.12 7.81
CA ARG A 42 -12.46 -4.56 6.73
C ARG A 42 -11.76 -4.49 5.37
N PRO A 43 -10.50 -4.02 5.23
CA PRO A 43 -9.74 -4.09 3.98
C PRO A 43 -9.79 -5.43 3.24
N VAL A 44 -9.77 -6.56 3.96
CA VAL A 44 -9.80 -7.90 3.35
C VAL A 44 -11.21 -8.51 3.37
N ARG A 45 -11.97 -8.28 4.45
CA ARG A 45 -13.30 -8.88 4.67
C ARG A 45 -14.43 -8.18 3.93
N LYS A 46 -14.31 -6.86 3.71
CA LYS A 46 -15.32 -6.02 3.03
C LYS A 46 -14.68 -5.11 1.96
N PRO A 47 -13.96 -5.66 0.97
CA PRO A 47 -13.21 -4.86 -0.01
C PRO A 47 -14.13 -4.04 -0.94
N GLY A 48 -15.37 -4.49 -1.16
CA GLY A 48 -16.35 -3.76 -1.99
C GLY A 48 -16.69 -2.37 -1.43
N THR A 49 -16.79 -2.24 -0.11
CA THR A 49 -17.22 -1.01 0.58
C THR A 49 -16.10 -0.29 1.34
N THR A 50 -14.88 -0.82 1.32
CA THR A 50 -13.74 -0.24 2.07
C THR A 50 -12.79 0.47 1.13
N GLY A 51 -12.36 1.69 1.49
CA GLY A 51 -11.34 2.46 0.78
C GLY A 51 -11.82 3.16 -0.49
N LYS A 52 -10.89 3.85 -1.16
CA LYS A 52 -11.08 4.59 -2.41
C LYS A 52 -9.98 4.27 -3.41
N PHE A 53 -10.23 4.52 -4.68
CA PHE A 53 -9.26 4.30 -5.76
C PHE A 53 -8.31 5.48 -5.89
N TYR A 54 -7.02 5.18 -5.99
CA TYR A 54 -5.96 6.17 -6.14
C TYR A 54 -4.99 5.76 -7.24
N THR A 55 -4.44 6.75 -7.95
CA THR A 55 -3.34 6.54 -8.90
C THR A 55 -2.03 6.27 -8.15
N PRO A 56 -1.01 5.69 -8.81
CA PRO A 56 0.32 5.53 -8.22
C PRO A 56 0.90 6.83 -7.67
N GLN A 57 0.81 7.92 -8.45
CA GLN A 57 1.26 9.26 -8.04
C GLN A 57 0.59 9.72 -6.74
N GLN A 58 -0.74 9.60 -6.62
CA GLN A 58 -1.47 10.02 -5.42
C GLN A 58 -1.04 9.24 -4.17
N VAL A 59 -0.69 7.96 -4.33
CA VAL A 59 -0.18 7.12 -3.24
C VAL A 59 1.23 7.54 -2.87
N PHE A 60 2.11 7.71 -3.86
CA PHE A 60 3.48 8.16 -3.66
C PHE A 60 3.54 9.52 -2.96
N ASP A 61 2.80 10.53 -3.44
CA ASP A 61 2.80 11.89 -2.87
C ASP A 61 2.37 11.89 -1.39
N ALA A 62 1.37 11.07 -1.05
CA ALA A 62 0.91 10.95 0.33
C ALA A 62 1.94 10.24 1.23
N LEU A 63 2.59 9.19 0.71
CA LEU A 63 3.66 8.48 1.41
C LEU A 63 4.88 9.39 1.62
N ASP A 64 5.30 10.12 0.59
CA ASP A 64 6.39 11.11 0.61
C ASP A 64 6.12 12.21 1.62
N ALA A 65 4.94 12.82 1.59
CA ALA A 65 4.56 13.86 2.56
C ALA A 65 4.60 13.34 4.00
N SER A 66 4.10 12.12 4.23
CA SER A 66 4.16 11.48 5.55
C SER A 66 5.59 11.12 5.95
N ALA A 67 6.40 10.61 5.03
CA ALA A 67 7.78 10.21 5.30
C ALA A 67 8.65 11.42 5.62
N LYS A 68 8.56 12.51 4.85
CA LYS A 68 9.22 13.80 5.16
C LYS A 68 8.83 14.33 6.54
N LYS A 69 7.53 14.33 6.85
CA LYS A 69 7.02 14.82 8.14
C LYS A 69 7.59 14.05 9.34
N HIS A 70 7.81 12.74 9.20
CA HIS A 70 8.26 11.88 10.31
C HIS A 70 9.72 11.44 10.17
N ASN A 71 10.46 12.01 9.21
CA ASN A 71 11.84 11.65 8.88
C ASN A 71 12.03 10.14 8.63
N HIS A 72 11.08 9.51 7.96
CA HIS A 72 11.18 8.10 7.55
C HIS A 72 11.94 7.97 6.25
N LYS A 73 12.78 6.93 6.13
CA LYS A 73 13.43 6.52 4.88
C LYS A 73 12.74 5.33 4.21
N LEU A 74 11.83 4.67 4.93
CA LEU A 74 11.10 3.51 4.45
C LEU A 74 9.66 3.88 4.18
N ILE A 75 9.17 3.48 3.01
CA ILE A 75 7.75 3.55 2.66
C ILE A 75 7.22 2.17 2.30
N SER A 76 5.92 1.94 2.45
CA SER A 76 5.31 0.66 2.14
C SER A 76 3.83 0.79 1.80
N ALA A 77 3.27 -0.27 1.24
CA ALA A 77 1.83 -0.54 1.26
C ALA A 77 1.62 -1.94 1.83
N SER A 78 0.67 -2.06 2.76
CA SER A 78 0.48 -3.28 3.56
C SER A 78 -1.02 -3.52 3.86
N ALA A 79 -1.29 -4.47 4.75
CA ALA A 79 -2.57 -4.95 5.23
C ALA A 79 -3.36 -5.83 4.25
N SER A 80 -2.99 -5.92 2.98
CA SER A 80 -3.65 -6.83 2.05
C SER A 80 -2.64 -7.57 1.18
N GLU A 81 -2.98 -7.88 -0.08
CA GLU A 81 -2.01 -8.43 -1.04
C GLU A 81 -1.53 -7.32 -1.98
N GLY A 82 -0.24 -6.96 -1.86
CA GLY A 82 0.39 -5.86 -2.60
C GLY A 82 0.62 -6.13 -4.08
N THR A 83 0.68 -7.40 -4.49
CA THR A 83 0.88 -7.75 -5.91
C THR A 83 -0.41 -7.71 -6.75
N LEU A 84 -1.58 -7.54 -6.11
CA LEU A 84 -2.83 -7.32 -6.85
C LEU A 84 -2.77 -5.97 -7.57
N GLY A 85 -2.86 -6.02 -8.90
CA GLY A 85 -2.74 -4.82 -9.74
C GLY A 85 -1.31 -4.46 -10.08
N ARG A 86 -0.55 -5.41 -10.63
CA ARG A 86 0.87 -5.27 -11.00
C ARG A 86 1.22 -3.98 -11.73
N GLN A 87 0.36 -3.49 -12.63
CA GLN A 87 0.57 -2.21 -13.30
C GLN A 87 0.69 -1.05 -12.29
N HIS A 88 -0.23 -0.96 -11.33
CA HIS A 88 -0.18 0.06 -10.28
C HIS A 88 1.09 -0.09 -9.42
N LEU A 89 1.45 -1.32 -9.06
CA LEU A 89 2.64 -1.59 -8.26
C LEU A 89 3.91 -1.15 -8.99
N TYR A 90 4.07 -1.50 -10.28
CA TYR A 90 5.25 -1.11 -11.05
C TYR A 90 5.34 0.40 -11.25
N GLU A 91 4.24 1.06 -11.64
CA GLU A 91 4.21 2.52 -11.76
C GLU A 91 4.51 3.20 -10.41
N LEU A 92 4.10 2.61 -9.28
CA LEU A 92 4.48 3.11 -7.95
C LEU A 92 5.97 2.91 -7.67
N LEU A 93 6.53 1.74 -7.97
CA LEU A 93 7.94 1.44 -7.78
C LEU A 93 8.85 2.32 -8.65
N GLU A 94 8.42 2.68 -9.87
CA GLU A 94 9.13 3.65 -10.72
C GLU A 94 9.22 5.04 -10.07
N LEU A 95 8.18 5.48 -9.36
CA LEU A 95 8.21 6.73 -8.59
C LEU A 95 9.14 6.62 -7.37
N VAL A 96 9.17 5.46 -6.71
CA VAL A 96 10.10 5.21 -5.61
C VAL A 96 11.54 5.24 -6.08
N ASP A 97 11.85 4.61 -7.21
CA ASP A 97 13.20 4.54 -7.78
C ASP A 97 13.78 5.93 -8.08
N GLN A 98 12.93 6.91 -8.35
CA GLN A 98 13.29 8.33 -8.53
C GLN A 98 13.42 9.11 -7.22
N SER A 99 13.40 8.46 -6.07
CA SER A 99 13.39 9.07 -4.74
C SER A 99 14.44 8.46 -3.80
N ASP A 100 14.66 9.10 -2.65
CA ASP A 100 15.58 8.58 -1.63
C ASP A 100 14.98 7.48 -0.73
N TYR A 101 13.78 6.99 -1.05
CA TYR A 101 13.08 6.01 -0.23
C TYR A 101 13.40 4.57 -0.61
N VAL A 102 13.42 3.69 0.38
CA VAL A 102 13.34 2.25 0.16
C VAL A 102 11.87 1.81 0.32
N TYR A 103 11.36 1.11 -0.69
CA TYR A 103 10.00 0.53 -0.63
C TYR A 103 10.03 -0.88 -0.05
N VAL A 104 9.21 -1.13 0.95
CA VAL A 104 8.99 -2.46 1.52
C VAL A 104 7.69 -3.02 0.96
N LEU A 105 7.79 -4.07 0.13
CA LEU A 105 6.63 -4.81 -0.38
C LEU A 105 6.24 -5.91 0.62
N GLU A 106 5.06 -5.80 1.20
CA GLU A 106 4.46 -6.87 2.00
C GLU A 106 3.48 -7.68 1.13
N THR A 107 3.75 -8.98 0.98
CA THR A 107 2.99 -9.89 0.12
C THR A 107 2.83 -11.25 0.78
N ASN A 108 1.77 -11.97 0.45
CA ASN A 108 1.57 -13.35 0.82
C ASN A 108 2.35 -14.34 -0.07
N GLY A 109 3.01 -13.86 -1.13
CA GLY A 109 3.86 -14.68 -2.00
C GLY A 109 3.11 -15.65 -2.91
N MET A 110 1.78 -15.59 -2.96
CA MET A 110 0.99 -16.40 -3.88
C MET A 110 1.04 -15.76 -5.27
N THR A 111 1.69 -16.45 -6.21
CA THR A 111 1.83 -15.99 -7.61
C THR A 111 0.64 -16.44 -8.45
#